data_AF-A0A9E8HHS9-F1
#
_entry.id   AF-A0A9E8HHS9-F1
#
_cell.length_a   1.000
_cell.length_b   1.000
_cell.length_c   1.000
_cell.angle_alpha   90.00
_cell.angle_beta   90.00
_cell.angle_gamma   90.00
#
_symmetry.space_group_name_H-M   'P 1'
#
loop_
_entity.id
_entity.type
_entity.pdbx_description
1 polymer ?
#
loop_
_entity_poly.entity_id
_entity_poly.type
_entity_poly.pdbx_seq_one_letter_code
_entity_poly.pdbx_strand_id
1 'polypeptide(L)'
;MRLTLDNGKTYDIGAMFKPTKIGRGEAWGIFRGNLSAWPKGLMIPVESKTTLAGLLKWLLVFPLHTLSLLLLPFLWIIGYSTHAYAFFTKADAKKLEEYRANLKQVYEDLSDIEDQEEYKRRLKEEIAKIKPY
;
A
#
# COMPACT_ATOMS: atom_id res chain seq x y z
N MET A 1 -17.60 3.15 -0.75
CA MET A 1 -17.42 4.58 -0.41
C MET A 1 -15.93 4.87 -0.39
N ARG A 2 -15.46 5.87 -1.12
CA ARG A 2 -14.03 6.22 -1.18
C ARG A 2 -13.76 7.50 -0.41
N LEU A 3 -12.73 7.48 0.45
CA LEU A 3 -12.30 8.65 1.23
C LEU A 3 -10.82 8.89 1.05
N THR A 4 -10.45 10.12 0.73
CA THR A 4 -9.06 10.56 0.65
C THR A 4 -8.67 11.25 1.95
N LEU A 5 -7.63 10.72 2.60
CA LEU A 5 -7.02 11.33 3.79
C LEU A 5 -5.98 12.40 3.37
N ASP A 6 -5.56 13.24 4.32
CA ASP A 6 -4.64 14.36 4.09
C ASP A 6 -3.22 13.93 3.67
N ASN A 7 -2.91 12.64 3.80
CA ASN A 7 -1.70 12.02 3.23
C ASN A 7 -1.80 11.76 1.70
N GLY A 8 -2.91 12.14 1.06
CA GLY A 8 -3.17 11.97 -0.37
C GLY A 8 -3.62 10.56 -0.77
N LYS A 9 -3.77 9.63 0.17
CA LYS A 9 -4.23 8.25 -0.11
C LYS A 9 -5.74 8.16 -0.07
N THR A 10 -6.29 7.49 -1.07
CA THR A 10 -7.71 7.17 -1.17
C THR A 10 -7.96 5.76 -0.70
N TYR A 11 -8.90 5.62 0.24
CA TYR A 11 -9.28 4.36 0.85
C TYR A 11 -10.70 4.01 0.42
N ASP A 12 -10.91 2.83 -0.16
CA ASP A 12 -12.24 2.32 -0.49
C ASP A 12 -12.76 1.46 0.65
N ILE A 13 -13.65 2.04 1.45
CA ILE A 13 -14.26 1.39 2.62
C ILE A 13 -15.06 0.16 2.21
N GLY A 14 -15.71 0.18 1.04
CA GLY A 14 -16.48 -0.97 0.58
C GLY A 14 -15.56 -2.16 0.27
N ALA A 15 -14.40 -1.87 -0.31
CA ALA A 15 -13.41 -2.90 -0.64
C ALA A 15 -12.77 -3.53 0.62
N MET A 16 -12.70 -2.81 1.74
CA MET A 16 -12.19 -3.33 3.02
C MET A 16 -13.01 -4.50 3.57
N PHE A 17 -14.28 -4.62 3.19
CA PHE A 17 -15.18 -5.68 3.66
C PHE A 17 -15.66 -6.60 2.53
N LYS A 18 -15.14 -6.42 1.31
CA LYS A 18 -15.45 -7.29 0.17
C LYS A 18 -14.52 -8.50 0.20
N PRO A 19 -15.03 -9.71 0.47
CA PRO A 19 -14.22 -10.92 0.44
C PRO A 19 -13.85 -11.27 -1.00
N THR A 20 -12.58 -11.62 -1.21
CA THR A 20 -12.01 -12.05 -2.48
C THR A 20 -11.22 -13.33 -2.24
N LYS A 21 -11.42 -14.32 -3.11
CA LYS A 21 -10.73 -15.62 -3.05
C LYS A 21 -9.34 -15.48 -3.67
N ILE A 22 -8.30 -15.72 -2.89
CA ILE A 22 -6.89 -15.52 -3.31
C ILE A 22 -5.94 -16.65 -2.83
N GLY A 23 -6.44 -17.60 -2.04
CA GLY A 23 -5.64 -18.69 -1.48
C GLY A 23 -4.95 -18.32 -0.16
N ARG A 24 -4.56 -19.34 0.60
CA ARG A 24 -4.10 -19.19 1.99
C ARG A 24 -2.76 -18.46 2.11
N GLY A 25 -1.78 -18.77 1.27
CA GLY A 25 -0.45 -18.13 1.34
C GLY A 25 -0.51 -16.63 1.08
N GLU A 26 -1.27 -16.22 0.07
CA GLU A 26 -1.44 -14.82 -0.30
C GLU A 26 -2.24 -14.05 0.75
N ALA A 27 -3.35 -14.63 1.24
CA ALA A 27 -4.14 -14.06 2.31
C ALA A 27 -3.33 -13.85 3.61
N TRP A 28 -2.42 -14.77 3.94
CA TRP A 28 -1.49 -14.59 5.06
C TRP A 28 -0.51 -13.44 4.83
N GLY A 29 0.02 -13.30 3.60
CA GLY A 29 0.88 -12.19 3.22
C GLY A 29 0.19 -10.84 3.37
N ILE A 30 -1.05 -10.73 2.90
CA ILE A 30 -1.87 -9.52 3.02
C ILE A 30 -2.19 -9.20 4.48
N PHE A 31 -2.55 -10.20 5.29
CA PHE A 31 -2.77 -10.01 6.72
C PHE A 31 -1.53 -9.43 7.41
N ARG A 32 -0.36 -10.04 7.23
CA ARG A 32 0.89 -9.56 7.84
C ARG A 32 1.26 -8.16 7.36
N GLY A 33 1.05 -7.86 6.08
CA GLY A 33 1.31 -6.53 5.51
C GLY A 33 0.39 -5.45 6.07
N ASN A 34 -0.89 -5.74 6.27
CA ASN A 34 -1.82 -4.80 6.89
C ASN A 34 -1.54 -4.65 8.39
N LEU A 35 -1.18 -5.74 9.08
CA LEU A 35 -0.83 -5.72 10.49
C LEU A 35 0.42 -4.86 10.75
N SER A 36 1.46 -4.98 9.92
CA SER A 36 2.67 -4.16 10.04
C SER A 36 2.45 -2.68 9.67
N ALA A 37 1.43 -2.39 8.84
CA ALA A 37 1.03 -1.04 8.50
C ALA A 37 0.10 -0.39 9.54
N TRP A 38 -0.50 -1.16 10.46
CA TRP A 38 -1.43 -0.66 11.46
C TRP A 38 -0.85 0.46 12.35
N PRO A 39 0.40 0.35 12.88
CA PRO A 39 1.02 1.45 13.64
C PRO A 39 1.22 2.72 12.81
N LYS A 40 1.49 2.57 11.50
CA LYS A 40 1.61 3.71 10.59
C LYS A 40 0.28 4.46 10.44
N GLY A 41 -0.83 3.73 10.46
CA GLY A 41 -2.18 4.29 10.44
C GLY A 41 -2.47 5.17 11.66
N LEU A 42 -1.99 4.77 12.84
CA LEU A 42 -2.08 5.58 14.07
C LEU A 42 -1.29 6.88 13.98
N MET A 43 -0.16 6.87 13.27
CA MET A 43 0.73 8.03 13.17
C MET A 43 0.24 9.09 12.17
N ILE A 44 -0.76 8.77 11.32
CA ILE A 44 -1.24 9.70 10.28
C ILE A 44 -1.64 11.07 10.86
N PRO A 45 -2.48 11.17 11.91
CA PRO A 45 -2.90 12.46 12.45
C PRO A 45 -1.74 13.30 13.00
N VAL A 46 -0.67 12.64 13.46
CA VAL A 46 0.49 13.24 14.12
C VAL A 46 1.53 13.70 13.11
N GLU A 47 1.77 12.93 12.04
CA GLU A 47 2.78 13.24 11.02
C GLU A 47 2.28 14.21 9.94
N SER A 48 0.98 14.20 9.61
CA SER A 48 0.40 15.24 8.76
C SER A 48 -0.08 16.42 9.60
N LYS A 49 0.08 17.65 9.08
CA LYS A 49 -0.71 18.81 9.55
C LYS A 49 -2.17 18.54 9.22
N THR A 50 -2.81 17.70 10.02
CA THR A 50 -4.12 17.13 9.72
C THR A 50 -5.17 18.19 9.91
N THR A 51 -5.94 18.46 8.86
CA THR A 51 -7.10 19.35 8.94
C THR A 51 -8.18 18.70 9.80
N LEU A 52 -9.11 19.50 10.34
CA LEU A 52 -10.25 18.95 11.09
C LEU A 52 -11.05 17.95 10.24
N ALA A 53 -11.24 18.25 8.94
CA ALA A 53 -11.87 17.35 7.99
C ALA A 53 -11.07 16.05 7.79
N GLY A 54 -9.74 16.15 7.69
CA GLY A 54 -8.83 15.00 7.61
C GLY A 54 -8.91 14.10 8.84
N LEU A 55 -8.99 14.70 10.04
CA LEU A 55 -9.13 13.97 11.30
C LEU A 55 -10.46 13.21 11.36
N LEU A 56 -11.58 13.83 10.97
CA LEU A 56 -12.88 13.18 10.91
C LEU A 56 -12.90 12.00 9.92
N LYS A 57 -12.29 12.17 8.74
CA LYS A 57 -12.14 11.06 7.79
C LYS A 57 -11.26 9.95 8.35
N TRP A 58 -10.18 10.29 9.06
CA TRP A 58 -9.31 9.31 9.71
C TRP A 58 -10.05 8.55 10.81
N LEU A 59 -10.86 9.23 11.64
CA LEU A 59 -11.72 8.61 12.65
C LEU A 59 -12.75 7.64 12.06
N LEU A 60 -13.08 7.77 10.78
CA LEU A 60 -13.91 6.81 10.07
C LEU A 60 -13.07 5.66 9.47
N VAL A 61 -12.01 5.98 8.73
CA VAL A 61 -11.21 5.02 7.98
C VAL A 61 -10.40 4.10 8.89
N PHE A 62 -9.79 4.62 9.96
CA PHE A 62 -8.89 3.85 10.82
C PHE A 62 -9.61 2.75 11.64
N PRO A 63 -10.76 3.02 12.29
CA PRO A 63 -11.53 1.96 12.94
C PRO A 63 -12.06 0.92 11.95
N LEU A 64 -12.54 1.34 10.77
CA LEU A 64 -13.02 0.40 9.74
C LEU A 64 -11.91 -0.49 9.20
N HIS A 65 -10.72 0.06 8.97
CA HIS A 65 -9.54 -0.73 8.63
C HIS A 65 -9.18 -1.70 9.75
N THR A 66 -9.21 -1.27 11.02
CA THR A 66 -8.93 -2.13 12.18
C THR A 66 -9.92 -3.27 12.27
N LEU A 67 -11.22 -3.01 12.09
CA LEU A 67 -12.26 -4.04 12.03
C LEU A 67 -12.02 -5.02 10.87
N SER A 68 -11.68 -4.52 9.68
CA SER A 68 -11.32 -5.36 8.53
C SER A 68 -10.12 -6.24 8.81
N LEU A 69 -9.07 -5.70 9.44
CA LEU A 69 -7.87 -6.43 9.83
C LEU A 69 -8.18 -7.56 10.81
N LEU A 70 -9.09 -7.34 11.77
CA LEU A 70 -9.54 -8.38 12.71
C LEU A 70 -10.37 -9.48 12.03
N LEU A 71 -10.97 -9.23 10.87
CA LEU A 71 -11.67 -10.24 10.07
C LEU A 71 -10.72 -11.12 9.26
N LEU A 72 -9.53 -10.62 8.89
CA LEU A 72 -8.59 -11.33 8.02
C LEU A 72 -8.13 -12.69 8.57
N PRO A 73 -7.86 -12.91 9.87
CA PRO A 73 -7.54 -14.23 10.41
C PRO A 73 -8.62 -15.28 10.14
N PHE A 74 -9.89 -14.89 10.24
CA PHE A 74 -11.03 -15.79 9.99
C PHE A 74 -11.17 -16.09 8.49
N LEU A 75 -11.04 -15.07 7.64
CA LEU A 75 -11.10 -15.22 6.18
C LEU A 75 -9.92 -16.04 5.63
N TRP A 76 -8.74 -15.88 6.22
CA TRP A 76 -7.54 -16.57 5.79
C TRP A 76 -7.68 -18.10 5.90
N ILE A 77 -8.32 -18.60 6.97
CA ILE A 77 -8.54 -20.04 7.18
C ILE A 77 -9.29 -20.67 5.99
N ILE A 78 -10.24 -19.94 5.42
CA ILE A 78 -11.06 -20.35 4.27
C ILE A 78 -10.45 -19.94 2.92
N GLY A 79 -9.26 -19.33 2.89
CA GLY A 79 -8.56 -18.93 1.67
C GLY A 79 -9.09 -17.64 1.03
N TYR A 80 -9.72 -16.79 1.82
CA TYR A 80 -10.21 -15.48 1.44
C TYR A 80 -9.39 -14.37 2.10
N SER A 81 -9.43 -13.19 1.49
CA SER A 81 -8.98 -11.94 2.10
C SER A 81 -9.94 -10.84 1.70
N THR A 82 -9.80 -9.67 2.30
CA THR A 82 -10.39 -8.43 1.79
C THR A 82 -9.32 -7.60 1.10
N HIS A 83 -9.73 -6.57 0.35
CA HIS A 83 -8.83 -5.56 -0.18
C HIS A 83 -8.46 -4.53 0.89
N ALA A 84 -8.05 -4.99 2.07
CA ALA A 84 -7.54 -4.11 3.11
C ALA A 84 -6.30 -3.37 2.59
N TYR A 85 -6.41 -2.04 2.53
CA TYR A 85 -5.33 -1.15 2.11
C TYR A 85 -4.38 -0.92 3.27
N ALA A 86 -3.08 -1.12 3.05
CA ALA A 86 -2.06 -0.73 4.01
C ALA A 86 -2.08 0.79 4.22
N PHE A 87 -1.97 1.24 5.47
CA PHE A 87 -1.77 2.65 5.78
C PHE A 87 -0.37 3.11 5.39
N PHE A 88 -0.29 4.30 4.79
CA PHE A 88 0.96 4.96 4.44
C PHE A 88 1.05 6.28 5.20
N THR A 89 2.21 6.60 5.73
CA THR A 89 2.44 7.96 6.23
C THR A 89 2.67 8.93 5.08
N LYS A 90 2.71 10.25 5.36
CA LYS A 90 3.08 11.25 4.34
C LYS A 90 4.52 11.04 3.84
N ALA A 91 5.42 10.63 4.73
CA ALA A 91 6.79 10.27 4.37
C ALA A 91 6.83 9.06 3.43
N ASP A 92 6.03 8.02 3.71
CA ASP A 92 5.94 6.86 2.82
C ASP A 92 5.30 7.22 1.46
N ALA A 93 4.33 8.15 1.43
CA ALA A 93 3.75 8.64 0.19
C ALA A 93 4.79 9.37 -0.69
N LYS A 94 5.63 10.21 -0.08
CA LYS A 94 6.72 10.91 -0.77
C LYS A 94 7.78 9.92 -1.30
N LYS A 95 8.20 8.95 -0.49
CA LYS A 95 9.12 7.89 -0.93
C LYS A 95 8.58 7.09 -2.11
N LEU A 96 7.27 6.83 -2.13
CA LEU A 96 6.62 6.14 -3.25
C LEU A 96 6.58 7.00 -4.52
N GLU A 97 6.40 8.31 -4.38
CA GLU A 97 6.45 9.26 -5.50
C GLU A 97 7.86 9.34 -6.09
N GLU A 98 8.88 9.48 -5.23
CA GLU A 98 10.30 9.43 -5.61
C GLU A 98 10.64 8.10 -6.30
N TYR A 99 10.19 6.97 -5.74
CA TYR A 99 10.38 5.66 -6.35
C TYR A 99 9.74 5.54 -7.75
N ARG A 100 8.53 6.09 -7.94
CA ARG A 100 7.86 6.10 -9.26
C ARG A 100 8.61 6.95 -10.28
N ALA A 101 9.10 8.12 -9.86
CA ALA A 101 9.91 8.97 -10.73
C ALA A 101 11.21 8.27 -11.14
N ASN A 102 11.92 7.68 -10.17
CA ASN A 102 13.15 6.91 -10.42
C ASN A 102 12.89 5.71 -11.33
N LEU A 103 11.80 4.97 -11.14
CA LEU A 103 11.42 3.87 -12.04
C LEU A 103 11.24 4.36 -13.47
N LYS A 104 10.52 5.46 -13.66
CA LYS A 104 10.31 6.03 -15.00
C LYS A 104 11.63 6.41 -15.65
N GLN A 105 12.53 7.02 -14.90
CA GLN A 105 13.87 7.35 -15.36
C GLN A 105 14.68 6.10 -15.75
N VAL A 106 14.66 5.04 -14.93
CA VAL A 106 15.32 3.76 -15.26
C VAL A 106 14.77 3.17 -16.56
N TYR A 107 13.46 3.27 -16.81
CA TYR A 107 12.88 2.82 -18.08
C TYR A 107 13.33 3.67 -19.27
N GLU A 108 13.46 4.99 -19.10
CA GLU A 108 13.98 5.89 -20.13
C GLU A 108 15.48 5.62 -20.41
N ASP A 109 16.29 5.48 -19.36
CA ASP A 109 17.75 5.23 -19.45
C ASP A 109 18.08 3.88 -20.11
N LEU A 110 17.19 2.89 -19.97
CA LEU A 110 17.34 1.56 -20.55
C LEU A 110 16.60 1.40 -21.89
N SER A 111 15.93 2.44 -22.39
CA SER A 111 15.08 2.33 -23.58
C SER A 111 15.83 2.07 -24.88
N ASP A 112 17.11 2.43 -24.94
CA ASP A 112 17.98 2.23 -26.10
C ASP A 112 18.58 0.81 -26.20
N ILE A 113 18.32 -0.07 -25.22
CA ILE A 113 18.85 -1.43 -25.22
C ILE A 113 17.92 -2.35 -26.03
N GLU A 114 18.36 -2.72 -27.23
CA GLU A 114 17.62 -3.65 -28.11
C GLU A 114 17.70 -5.11 -27.64
N ASP A 115 18.80 -5.50 -26.96
CA ASP A 115 18.97 -6.85 -26.41
C ASP A 115 18.07 -7.07 -25.19
N GLN A 116 17.10 -7.97 -25.34
CA GLN A 116 16.12 -8.27 -24.30
C GLN A 116 16.70 -8.90 -23.03
N GLU A 117 17.77 -9.70 -23.12
CA GLU A 117 18.39 -10.31 -21.95
C GLU A 117 19.23 -9.28 -21.18
N GLU A 118 19.99 -8.46 -21.90
CA GLU A 118 20.74 -7.36 -21.28
C GLU A 118 19.80 -6.34 -20.64
N TYR A 119 18.72 -5.97 -21.34
CA TYR A 119 17.68 -5.09 -20.82
C TYR A 119 17.07 -5.63 -19.52
N LYS A 120 16.64 -6.90 -19.50
CA LYS A 120 16.05 -7.52 -18.30
C LYS A 120 17.05 -7.58 -17.14
N ARG A 121 18.32 -7.88 -17.42
CA ARG A 121 19.37 -7.92 -16.40
C ARG A 121 19.59 -6.54 -15.79
N ARG A 122 19.82 -5.51 -16.62
CA ARG A 122 20.05 -4.13 -16.14
C ARG A 122 18.83 -3.55 -15.45
N LEU A 123 17.62 -3.80 -15.97
CA LEU A 123 16.38 -3.38 -15.33
C LEU A 123 16.25 -3.96 -13.92
N LYS A 124 16.59 -5.25 -13.73
CA LYS A 124 16.57 -5.89 -12.42
C LYS A 124 17.61 -5.28 -11.46
N GLU A 125 18.81 -4.99 -11.96
CA GLU A 125 19.89 -4.35 -11.20
C GLU A 125 19.52 -2.93 -10.77
N GLU A 126 19.00 -2.11 -11.69
CA GLU A 126 18.62 -0.72 -11.41
C GLU A 126 17.40 -0.65 -10.48
N ILE A 127 16.37 -1.48 -10.70
CA ILE A 127 15.22 -1.56 -9.79
C ILE A 127 15.67 -1.94 -8.38
N ALA A 128 16.64 -2.84 -8.23
CA ALA A 128 17.16 -3.23 -6.91
C ALA A 128 17.83 -2.07 -6.16
N LYS A 129 18.47 -1.11 -6.87
CA LYS A 129 19.10 0.07 -6.26
C LYS A 129 18.08 1.08 -5.74
N ILE A 130 16.95 1.22 -6.42
CA ILE A 130 15.94 2.24 -6.10
C ILE A 130 14.81 1.72 -5.22
N LYS A 131 14.67 0.39 -5.06
CA LYS A 131 13.57 -0.21 -4.29
C LYS A 131 13.69 0.18 -2.82
N PRO A 132 12.63 0.76 -2.21
CA PRO A 132 12.69 1.22 -0.83
C PRO A 132 12.72 0.10 0.24
N TYR A 133 12.69 -1.19 -0.15
CA TYR A 133 12.64 -2.36 0.73
C TYR A 133 13.32 -3.60 0.13
#